data_AF-R7NHB8-F1
#
_entry.id   AF-R7NHB8-F1
#
_cell.length_a   1.000
_cell.length_b   1.000
_cell.length_c   1.000
_cell.angle_alpha   90.00
_cell.angle_beta   90.00
_cell.angle_gamma   90.00
#
_symmetry.space_group_name_H-M   'P 1'
#
loop_
_entity.id
_entity.type
_entity.pdbx_description
1 polymer ?
#
loop_
_entity_poly.entity_id
_entity_poly.type
_entity_poly.pdbx_seq_one_letter_code
_entity_poly.pdbx_strand_id
1 'polypeptide(L)'
;MEVSEFKKKIIPKEMKLNIDAILEEQLFNANRYYAKSNTDISALAKAELVKLPTQFLAELKRRWTWHNYFYENLLEPAFLEISDQMNSDLSVNQILDLIEIYKTCCLVDEATLVMSGSIKDFLQYHFPKIPISLDGIDIEEAKFMLFTPAEETFFAQYYIDHLIYIILLKKDDTKAVSYRQYLINKFHAKDELIFEGRFNRDFSSKLHCSIESLLKQIRGYTISSEYKIRHLYFELENPERKAFTDIIKYDNIDEKFISSQLIGISGFLFRKKVLDMLNNSLILPNRGYIYEFSNDKVINSLYILLNERKRRMDKDIKPYKQKGMTCAIACMLMVLEYFGLISKADWILEKKYYRIYHSKYMEGTPFSALAWHFAKNGLETEIIHSEHDFFDNSSHTLSDTIFEEAMSEYKGFIKIALEKGAKVINGVDINCTMLKRYIEEGKMIIAAGQCSTMLHAILIFGYNENGFLVCDPLYGKKQVKTNKEITSFIQTSIGKWCVVVGEKKPKKDKLMTDIPKIQNEAMEKLKLKEHKEYVNTTKGLIRKLER
;
A
#
# COMPACT_ATOMS: atom_id res chain seq x y z
N MET A 1 -5.18 -20.19 4.34
CA MET A 1 -4.88 -18.88 3.70
C MET A 1 -3.74 -19.10 2.72
N GLU A 2 -3.96 -18.87 1.42
CA GLU A 2 -2.86 -18.84 0.47
C GLU A 2 -2.03 -17.59 0.72
N VAL A 3 -0.87 -17.74 1.36
CA VAL A 3 0.11 -16.64 1.48
C VAL A 3 0.50 -16.24 0.07
N SER A 4 0.27 -14.97 -0.30
CA SER A 4 0.45 -14.54 -1.68
C SER A 4 1.93 -14.48 -2.07
N GLU A 5 2.26 -14.63 -3.37
CA GLU A 5 3.62 -14.38 -3.88
C GLU A 5 4.05 -12.90 -3.76
N PHE A 6 3.20 -12.01 -3.25
CA PHE A 6 3.51 -10.58 -3.13
C PHE A 6 4.65 -10.31 -2.15
N LYS A 7 4.75 -11.03 -1.02
CA LYS A 7 5.84 -10.89 -0.03
C LYS A 7 7.22 -10.99 -0.67
N LYS A 8 7.40 -12.01 -1.51
CA LYS A 8 8.64 -12.24 -2.27
C LYS A 8 9.01 -11.04 -3.15
N LYS A 9 8.03 -10.29 -3.64
CA LYS A 9 8.22 -9.12 -4.50
C LYS A 9 8.46 -7.83 -3.71
N ILE A 10 7.79 -7.64 -2.57
CA ILE A 10 7.84 -6.38 -1.80
C ILE A 10 9.00 -6.31 -0.81
N ILE A 11 9.46 -7.45 -0.28
CA ILE A 11 10.58 -7.47 0.67
C ILE A 11 11.89 -7.27 -0.10
N PRO A 12 12.70 -6.23 0.23
CA PRO A 12 13.98 -6.00 -0.41
C PRO A 12 14.95 -7.18 -0.22
N LYS A 13 15.72 -7.52 -1.26
CA LYS A 13 16.60 -8.71 -1.25
C LYS A 13 17.61 -8.68 -0.11
N GLU A 14 18.16 -7.51 0.17
CA GLU A 14 19.12 -7.23 1.23
C GLU A 14 18.58 -7.52 2.64
N MET A 15 17.26 -7.48 2.83
CA MET A 15 16.64 -7.77 4.12
C MET A 15 16.37 -9.27 4.32
N LYS A 16 16.18 -10.04 3.24
CA LYS A 16 15.60 -11.40 3.32
C LYS A 16 16.40 -12.37 4.17
N LEU A 17 17.73 -12.34 4.05
CA LEU A 17 18.62 -13.24 4.79
C LEU A 17 18.60 -13.01 6.31
N ASN A 18 18.29 -11.79 6.75
CA ASN A 18 18.29 -11.41 8.17
C ASN A 18 16.96 -10.78 8.63
N ILE A 19 15.86 -11.15 7.97
CA ILE A 19 14.56 -10.49 8.15
C ILE A 19 14.09 -10.56 9.61
N ASP A 20 14.29 -11.68 10.29
CA ASP A 20 13.82 -11.87 11.67
C ASP A 20 14.55 -10.94 12.65
N ALA A 21 15.86 -10.75 12.49
CA ALA A 21 16.62 -9.86 13.39
C ALA A 21 16.18 -8.39 13.18
N ILE A 22 15.96 -8.00 11.93
CA ILE A 22 15.46 -6.67 11.59
C ILE A 22 14.08 -6.43 12.23
N LEU A 23 13.17 -7.41 12.12
CA LEU A 23 11.83 -7.30 12.70
C LEU A 23 11.83 -7.37 14.22
N GLU A 24 12.69 -8.19 14.83
CA GLU A 24 12.86 -8.24 16.27
C GLU A 24 13.28 -6.87 16.83
N GLU A 25 14.29 -6.25 16.20
CA GLU A 25 14.79 -4.93 16.61
C GLU A 25 13.76 -3.82 16.33
N GLN A 26 13.24 -3.73 15.11
CA GLN A 26 12.53 -2.54 14.63
C GLN A 26 11.01 -2.63 14.76
N LEU A 27 10.45 -3.83 14.90
CA LEU A 27 9.00 -4.04 14.97
C LEU A 27 8.57 -4.63 16.32
N PHE A 28 9.03 -5.82 16.68
CA PHE A 28 8.50 -6.53 17.85
C PHE A 28 8.87 -5.85 19.17
N ASN A 29 10.15 -5.52 19.37
CA ASN A 29 10.58 -4.80 20.58
C ASN A 29 10.02 -3.38 20.63
N ALA A 30 9.94 -2.71 19.49
CA ALA A 30 9.38 -1.36 19.40
C ALA A 30 7.87 -1.34 19.71
N ASN A 31 7.09 -2.30 19.18
CA ASN A 31 5.67 -2.48 19.50
C ASN A 31 5.45 -2.74 20.99
N ARG A 32 6.28 -3.61 21.60
CA ARG A 32 6.18 -3.92 23.04
C ARG A 32 6.46 -2.70 23.90
N TYR A 33 7.46 -1.90 23.54
CA TYR A 33 7.75 -0.64 24.22
C TYR A 33 6.60 0.36 24.03
N TYR A 34 6.12 0.52 22.79
CA TYR A 34 5.02 1.41 22.44
C TYR A 34 3.75 1.10 23.25
N ALA A 35 3.30 -0.17 23.25
CA ALA A 35 2.09 -0.59 23.97
C ALA A 35 2.17 -0.37 25.49
N LYS A 36 3.37 -0.44 26.09
CA LYS A 36 3.58 -0.15 27.51
C LYS A 36 3.65 1.34 27.82
N SER A 37 4.28 2.11 26.94
CA SER A 37 4.50 3.54 27.12
C SER A 37 3.27 4.40 26.78
N ASN A 38 2.40 3.92 25.89
CA ASN A 38 1.16 4.59 25.53
C ASN A 38 0.06 4.31 26.59
N THR A 39 -0.31 5.35 27.34
CA THR A 39 -1.27 5.26 28.45
C THR A 39 -2.66 4.79 28.02
N ASP A 40 -3.11 5.20 26.83
CA ASP A 40 -4.46 4.90 26.34
C ASP A 40 -4.56 3.42 25.94
N ILE A 41 -3.55 2.92 25.22
CA ILE A 41 -3.46 1.50 24.85
C ILE A 41 -3.32 0.63 26.10
N SER A 42 -2.49 1.04 27.07
CA SER A 42 -2.34 0.33 28.35
C SER A 42 -3.65 0.27 29.14
N ALA A 43 -4.43 1.36 29.18
CA ALA A 43 -5.73 1.39 29.84
C ALA A 43 -6.75 0.49 29.15
N LEU A 44 -6.80 0.50 27.81
CA LEU A 44 -7.66 -0.39 27.04
C LEU A 44 -7.29 -1.86 27.24
N ALA A 45 -5.99 -2.20 27.25
CA ALA A 45 -5.50 -3.54 27.53
C ALA A 45 -5.93 -4.04 28.91
N LYS A 46 -5.88 -3.18 29.94
CA LYS A 46 -6.38 -3.51 31.29
C LYS A 46 -7.90 -3.75 31.32
N ALA A 47 -8.66 -3.02 30.52
CA ALA A 47 -10.11 -3.21 30.43
C ALA A 47 -10.51 -4.56 29.81
N GLU A 48 -9.59 -5.24 29.10
CA GLU A 48 -9.84 -6.57 28.54
C GLU A 48 -9.73 -7.68 29.62
N LEU A 49 -9.04 -7.43 30.73
CA LEU A 49 -8.80 -8.42 31.79
C LEU A 49 -10.08 -8.92 32.47
N VAL A 50 -11.14 -8.12 32.50
CA VAL A 50 -12.40 -8.48 33.17
C VAL A 50 -13.30 -9.40 32.34
N LYS A 51 -12.95 -9.67 31.08
CA LYS A 51 -13.73 -10.57 30.21
C LYS A 51 -13.55 -12.03 30.60
N LEU A 52 -14.55 -12.86 30.29
CA LEU A 52 -14.40 -14.31 30.41
C LEU A 52 -13.39 -14.85 29.37
N PRO A 53 -12.66 -15.95 29.64
CA PRO A 53 -11.71 -16.53 28.70
C PRO A 53 -12.28 -16.78 27.29
N THR A 54 -13.52 -17.28 27.21
CA THR A 54 -14.22 -17.53 25.93
C THR A 54 -14.45 -16.24 25.14
N GLN A 55 -14.85 -15.16 25.81
CA GLN A 55 -15.10 -13.86 25.20
C GLN A 55 -13.79 -13.20 24.75
N PHE A 56 -12.75 -13.26 25.58
CA PHE A 56 -11.43 -12.73 25.25
C PHE A 56 -10.84 -13.45 24.04
N LEU A 57 -10.87 -14.78 24.02
CA LEU A 57 -10.37 -15.59 22.91
C LEU A 57 -11.11 -15.28 21.59
N ALA A 58 -12.43 -15.17 21.65
CA ALA A 58 -13.23 -14.81 20.47
C ALA A 58 -12.85 -13.43 19.92
N GLU A 59 -12.68 -12.44 20.81
CA GLU A 59 -12.26 -11.10 20.42
C GLU A 59 -10.83 -11.05 19.88
N LEU A 60 -9.89 -11.79 20.50
CA LEU A 60 -8.50 -11.92 20.05
C LEU A 60 -8.45 -12.44 18.61
N LYS A 61 -9.11 -13.58 18.35
CA LYS A 61 -9.20 -14.19 17.01
C LYS A 61 -9.85 -13.25 16.00
N ARG A 62 -10.91 -12.54 16.41
CA ARG A 62 -11.62 -11.58 15.55
C ARG A 62 -10.75 -10.39 15.16
N ARG A 63 -9.99 -9.81 16.11
CA ARG A 63 -9.10 -8.67 15.81
C ARG A 63 -7.95 -9.06 14.91
N TRP A 64 -7.32 -10.21 15.15
CA TRP A 64 -6.26 -10.70 14.27
C TRP A 64 -6.75 -11.06 12.87
N THR A 65 -7.93 -11.68 12.74
CA THR A 65 -8.52 -11.94 11.42
C THR A 65 -8.74 -10.64 10.65
N TRP A 66 -9.21 -9.60 11.32
CA TRP A 66 -9.41 -8.27 10.74
C TRP A 66 -8.10 -7.56 10.39
N HIS A 67 -7.10 -7.59 11.28
CA HIS A 67 -5.75 -7.09 11.03
C HIS A 67 -5.14 -7.74 9.78
N ASN A 68 -5.22 -9.06 9.70
CA ASN A 68 -4.67 -9.83 8.57
C ASN A 68 -5.43 -9.52 7.28
N TYR A 69 -6.75 -9.34 7.35
CA TYR A 69 -7.54 -8.91 6.20
C TYR A 69 -7.05 -7.56 5.66
N PHE A 70 -6.84 -6.56 6.52
CA PHE A 70 -6.32 -5.26 6.08
C PHE A 70 -4.95 -5.39 5.41
N TYR A 71 -4.00 -6.05 6.06
CA TYR A 71 -2.64 -6.11 5.55
C TYR A 71 -2.47 -7.00 4.32
N GLU A 72 -3.05 -8.20 4.31
CA GLU A 72 -2.86 -9.19 3.24
C GLU A 72 -3.78 -8.95 2.04
N ASN A 73 -5.02 -8.52 2.29
CA ASN A 73 -6.03 -8.45 1.23
C ASN A 73 -6.21 -7.04 0.67
N LEU A 74 -5.83 -6.00 1.42
CA LEU A 74 -5.97 -4.60 0.99
C LEU A 74 -4.62 -3.92 0.77
N LEU A 75 -3.78 -3.81 1.80
CA LEU A 75 -2.54 -3.03 1.71
C LEU A 75 -1.46 -3.71 0.85
N GLU A 76 -1.17 -4.99 1.10
CA GLU A 76 -0.11 -5.72 0.40
C GLU A 76 -0.31 -5.78 -1.13
N PRO A 77 -1.51 -6.03 -1.67
CA PRO A 77 -1.75 -5.98 -3.10
C PRO A 77 -1.50 -4.59 -3.71
N ALA A 78 -1.81 -3.52 -2.97
CA ALA A 78 -1.62 -2.14 -3.38
C ALA A 78 -0.19 -1.62 -3.15
N PHE A 79 0.64 -2.35 -2.39
CA PHE A 79 1.92 -1.85 -1.90
C PHE A 79 2.85 -1.34 -3.00
N LEU A 80 3.04 -2.12 -4.07
CA LEU A 80 3.93 -1.72 -5.17
C LEU A 80 3.44 -0.42 -5.84
N GLU A 81 2.14 -0.34 -6.12
CA GLU A 81 1.50 0.83 -6.73
C GLU A 81 1.68 2.11 -5.91
N ILE A 82 1.74 1.97 -4.57
CA ILE A 82 1.97 3.06 -3.62
C ILE A 82 3.46 3.37 -3.47
N SER A 83 4.30 2.34 -3.32
CA SER A 83 5.73 2.49 -3.01
C SER A 83 6.52 3.09 -4.18
N ASP A 84 6.14 2.79 -5.42
CA ASP A 84 6.75 3.38 -6.61
C ASP A 84 6.55 4.90 -6.65
N GLN A 85 5.42 5.39 -6.13
CA GLN A 85 5.11 6.82 -6.08
C GLN A 85 6.02 7.58 -5.10
N MET A 86 6.42 6.95 -4.00
CA MET A 86 7.25 7.58 -2.97
C MET A 86 8.69 7.87 -3.41
N ASN A 87 9.13 7.32 -4.54
CA ASN A 87 10.46 7.56 -5.09
C ASN A 87 10.51 8.81 -6.02
N SER A 88 9.39 9.53 -6.23
CA SER A 88 9.29 10.65 -7.19
C SER A 88 8.22 11.71 -6.82
N ASP A 89 7.97 12.66 -7.73
CA ASP A 89 7.17 13.90 -7.57
C ASP A 89 5.71 13.69 -7.18
N LEU A 90 5.47 13.34 -5.92
CA LEU A 90 4.15 13.13 -5.35
C LEU A 90 3.26 14.35 -5.53
N SER A 91 2.07 14.12 -6.07
CA SER A 91 1.02 15.11 -6.16
C SER A 91 0.34 15.34 -4.81
N VAL A 92 -0.48 16.38 -4.76
CA VAL A 92 -1.29 16.72 -3.57
C VAL A 92 -2.19 15.55 -3.18
N ASN A 93 -2.91 14.97 -4.13
CA ASN A 93 -3.81 13.85 -3.85
C ASN A 93 -3.04 12.58 -3.45
N GLN A 94 -1.87 12.32 -4.05
CA GLN A 94 -1.05 11.18 -3.64
C GLN A 94 -0.59 11.33 -2.19
N ILE A 95 -0.20 12.53 -1.74
CA ILE A 95 0.16 12.73 -0.33
C ILE A 95 -1.05 12.57 0.60
N LEU A 96 -2.23 13.04 0.19
CA LEU A 96 -3.46 12.81 0.95
C LEU A 96 -3.76 11.33 1.11
N ASP A 97 -3.64 10.54 0.04
CA ASP A 97 -3.78 9.08 0.08
C ASP A 97 -2.78 8.47 1.08
N LEU A 98 -1.51 8.89 1.03
CA LEU A 98 -0.47 8.40 1.96
C LEU A 98 -0.80 8.70 3.42
N ILE A 99 -1.31 9.90 3.72
CA ILE A 99 -1.73 10.29 5.07
C ILE A 99 -2.83 9.35 5.58
N GLU A 100 -3.84 9.10 4.75
CA GLU A 100 -4.98 8.26 5.13
C GLU A 100 -4.58 6.78 5.27
N ILE A 101 -3.72 6.27 4.40
CA ILE A 101 -3.16 4.92 4.54
C ILE A 101 -2.34 4.82 5.83
N TYR A 102 -1.47 5.80 6.11
CA TYR A 102 -0.63 5.81 7.31
C TYR A 102 -1.47 5.82 8.59
N LYS A 103 -2.45 6.72 8.69
CA LYS A 103 -3.40 6.77 9.82
C LYS A 103 -4.10 5.43 10.01
N THR A 104 -4.53 4.81 8.92
CA THR A 104 -5.25 3.52 8.97
C THR A 104 -4.33 2.42 9.51
N CYS A 105 -3.07 2.35 9.05
CA CYS A 105 -2.09 1.41 9.58
C CYS A 105 -1.89 1.60 11.09
N CYS A 106 -1.76 2.85 11.56
CA CYS A 106 -1.64 3.15 12.98
C CYS A 106 -2.84 2.64 13.79
N LEU A 107 -4.06 2.94 13.34
CA LEU A 107 -5.29 2.52 14.02
C LEU A 107 -5.45 1.00 14.05
N VAL A 108 -5.12 0.32 12.94
CA VAL A 108 -5.19 -1.15 12.85
C VAL A 108 -4.19 -1.81 13.81
N ASP A 109 -2.96 -1.30 13.84
CA ASP A 109 -1.91 -1.81 14.73
C ASP A 109 -2.28 -1.57 16.20
N GLU A 110 -2.68 -0.35 16.56
CA GLU A 110 -3.11 0.01 17.91
C GLU A 110 -4.28 -0.85 18.39
N ALA A 111 -5.31 -1.04 17.56
CA ALA A 111 -6.48 -1.87 17.89
C ALA A 111 -6.09 -3.34 18.12
N THR A 112 -5.08 -3.84 17.43
CA THR A 112 -4.59 -5.23 17.55
C THR A 112 -3.66 -5.38 18.76
N LEU A 113 -2.78 -4.39 18.98
CA LEU A 113 -1.84 -4.34 20.11
C LEU A 113 -2.54 -4.34 21.48
N VAL A 114 -3.75 -3.77 21.59
CA VAL A 114 -4.56 -3.88 22.83
C VAL A 114 -4.80 -5.34 23.22
N MET A 115 -5.05 -6.22 22.26
CA MET A 115 -5.30 -7.64 22.54
C MET A 115 -3.99 -8.40 22.77
N SER A 116 -3.03 -8.33 21.84
CA SER A 116 -1.74 -9.03 22.01
C SER A 116 -0.98 -8.55 23.26
N GLY A 117 -1.05 -7.26 23.57
CA GLY A 117 -0.45 -6.67 24.77
C GLY A 117 -1.12 -7.10 26.07
N SER A 118 -2.40 -7.51 26.05
CA SER A 118 -3.14 -7.96 27.24
C SER A 118 -3.08 -9.46 27.49
N ILE A 119 -2.62 -10.29 26.55
CA ILE A 119 -2.61 -11.76 26.70
C ILE A 119 -1.95 -12.21 28.01
N LYS A 120 -0.73 -11.73 28.29
CA LYS A 120 0.03 -12.17 29.48
C LYS A 120 -0.64 -11.77 30.78
N ASP A 121 -1.07 -10.51 30.86
CA ASP A 121 -1.76 -9.98 32.03
C ASP A 121 -3.13 -10.68 32.22
N PHE A 122 -3.81 -11.03 31.12
CA PHE A 122 -5.07 -11.77 31.11
C PHE A 122 -4.89 -13.18 31.67
N LEU A 123 -3.90 -13.91 31.17
CA LEU A 123 -3.58 -15.26 31.66
C LEU A 123 -3.23 -15.23 33.15
N GLN A 124 -2.41 -14.26 33.58
CA GLN A 124 -2.06 -14.10 35.00
C GLN A 124 -3.27 -13.79 35.87
N TYR A 125 -4.18 -12.93 35.41
CA TYR A 125 -5.37 -12.51 36.15
C TYR A 125 -6.42 -13.62 36.29
N HIS A 126 -6.56 -14.47 35.25
CA HIS A 126 -7.56 -15.54 35.22
C HIS A 126 -7.07 -16.87 35.76
N PHE A 127 -5.77 -17.14 35.73
CA PHE A 127 -5.20 -18.41 36.20
C PHE A 127 -5.75 -18.90 37.56
N PRO A 128 -5.80 -18.08 38.64
CA PRO A 128 -6.31 -18.56 39.93
C PRO A 128 -7.83 -18.75 39.99
N LYS A 129 -8.56 -18.35 38.94
CA LYS A 129 -10.04 -18.34 38.88
C LYS A 129 -10.60 -19.46 38.03
N ILE A 130 -9.80 -20.07 37.16
CA ILE A 130 -10.25 -21.18 36.34
C ILE A 130 -10.45 -22.40 37.24
N PRO A 131 -11.64 -23.03 37.25
CA PRO A 131 -11.86 -24.24 38.01
C PRO A 131 -10.98 -25.37 37.44
N ILE A 132 -10.12 -25.98 38.25
CA ILE A 132 -9.17 -27.03 37.81
C ILE A 132 -9.41 -28.40 38.44
N SER A 133 -10.40 -28.55 39.33
CA SER A 133 -10.71 -29.83 39.96
C SER A 133 -11.27 -30.84 38.95
N LEU A 134 -10.66 -32.03 38.90
CA LEU A 134 -11.14 -33.18 38.15
C LEU A 134 -10.79 -34.46 38.93
N ASP A 135 -11.73 -35.40 39.02
CA ASP A 135 -11.49 -36.67 39.70
C ASP A 135 -10.33 -37.43 39.03
N GLY A 136 -9.36 -37.85 39.85
CA GLY A 136 -8.20 -38.62 39.39
C GLY A 136 -7.04 -37.81 38.80
N ILE A 137 -7.07 -36.47 38.81
CA ILE A 137 -5.93 -35.62 38.47
C ILE A 137 -5.52 -34.79 39.69
N ASP A 138 -4.23 -34.83 40.05
CA ASP A 138 -3.69 -34.01 41.12
C ASP A 138 -3.77 -32.51 40.78
N ILE A 139 -3.92 -31.66 41.79
CA ILE A 139 -4.06 -30.21 41.60
C ILE A 139 -2.85 -29.60 40.88
N GLU A 140 -1.63 -30.02 41.19
CA GLU A 140 -0.42 -29.49 40.54
C GLU A 140 -0.33 -29.95 39.09
N GLU A 141 -0.76 -31.17 38.81
CA GLU A 141 -0.86 -31.69 37.46
C GLU A 141 -1.93 -30.95 36.63
N ALA A 142 -3.09 -30.67 37.22
CA ALA A 142 -4.15 -29.89 36.59
C ALA A 142 -3.69 -28.45 36.29
N LYS A 143 -2.94 -27.81 37.20
CA LYS A 143 -2.31 -26.50 36.95
C LYS A 143 -1.31 -26.57 35.80
N PHE A 144 -0.48 -27.61 35.77
CA PHE A 144 0.49 -27.81 34.70
C PHE A 144 -0.19 -27.97 33.34
N MET A 145 -1.27 -28.75 33.27
CA MET A 145 -2.08 -28.95 32.06
C MET A 145 -2.79 -27.67 31.61
N LEU A 146 -3.21 -26.81 32.54
CA LEU A 146 -3.80 -25.52 32.20
C LEU A 146 -2.78 -24.57 31.52
N PHE A 147 -1.51 -24.63 31.90
CA PHE A 147 -0.45 -23.80 31.32
C PHE A 147 0.26 -24.40 30.11
N THR A 148 0.20 -25.72 29.96
CA THR A 148 0.95 -26.45 28.93
C THR A 148 -0.05 -27.10 27.98
N PRO A 149 -0.32 -26.51 26.81
CA PRO A 149 -1.21 -27.11 25.83
C PRO A 149 -0.70 -28.48 25.37
N ALA A 150 -1.62 -29.40 25.03
CA ALA A 150 -1.31 -30.69 24.43
C ALA A 150 -0.89 -30.65 22.95
N GLU A 151 -0.28 -29.54 22.53
CA GLU A 151 0.20 -29.30 21.18
C GLU A 151 1.64 -28.79 21.23
N GLU A 152 2.47 -29.28 20.31
CA GLU A 152 3.83 -28.80 20.17
C GLU A 152 3.84 -27.29 19.89
N THR A 153 4.65 -26.55 20.64
CA THR A 153 4.82 -25.10 20.39
C THR A 153 5.29 -24.84 18.96
N PHE A 154 5.11 -23.61 18.45
CA PHE A 154 5.60 -23.25 17.12
C PHE A 154 7.07 -23.62 16.92
N PHE A 155 7.93 -23.28 17.89
CA PHE A 155 9.36 -23.56 17.80
C PHE A 155 9.66 -25.05 17.84
N ALA A 156 8.96 -25.83 18.67
CA ALA A 156 9.13 -27.29 18.69
C ALA A 156 8.78 -27.90 17.32
N GLN A 157 7.62 -27.55 16.75
CA GLN A 157 7.22 -28.06 15.44
C GLN A 157 8.15 -27.57 14.32
N TYR A 158 8.55 -26.30 14.35
CA TYR A 158 9.51 -25.71 13.42
C TYR A 158 10.83 -26.49 13.43
N TYR A 159 11.38 -26.78 14.61
CA TYR A 159 12.59 -27.58 14.75
C TYR A 159 12.38 -29.01 14.25
N ILE A 160 11.31 -29.69 14.66
CA ILE A 160 11.00 -31.06 14.23
C ILE A 160 10.99 -31.14 12.70
N ASP A 161 10.25 -30.25 12.03
CA ASP A 161 10.12 -30.27 10.57
C ASP A 161 11.48 -30.03 9.88
N HIS A 162 12.30 -29.10 10.36
CA HIS A 162 13.62 -28.84 9.77
C HIS A 162 14.64 -29.96 10.04
N LEU A 163 14.57 -30.63 11.20
CA LEU A 163 15.40 -31.82 11.46
C LEU A 163 14.97 -33.00 10.56
N ILE A 164 13.67 -33.16 10.29
CA ILE A 164 13.17 -34.15 9.32
C ILE A 164 13.75 -33.85 7.93
N TYR A 165 13.75 -32.59 7.50
CA TYR A 165 14.38 -32.21 6.24
C TYR A 165 15.86 -32.59 6.17
N ILE A 166 16.63 -32.35 7.23
CA ILE A 166 18.05 -32.77 7.29
C ILE A 166 18.20 -34.29 7.20
N ILE A 167 17.31 -35.05 7.86
CA ILE A 167 17.32 -36.52 7.74
C ILE A 167 17.02 -36.94 6.30
N LEU A 168 16.08 -36.29 5.62
CA LEU A 168 15.74 -36.56 4.22
C LEU A 168 16.91 -36.25 3.30
N LEU A 169 17.63 -35.13 3.50
CA LEU A 169 18.86 -34.80 2.75
C LEU A 169 19.95 -35.89 2.86
N LYS A 170 19.91 -36.72 3.91
CA LYS A 170 20.86 -37.82 4.12
C LYS A 170 20.37 -39.16 3.57
N LYS A 171 19.07 -39.30 3.25
CA LYS A 171 18.42 -40.58 2.93
C LYS A 171 17.79 -40.64 1.55
N ASP A 172 17.17 -39.55 1.10
CA ASP A 172 16.31 -39.50 -0.08
C ASP A 172 16.21 -38.06 -0.60
N ASP A 173 17.08 -37.72 -1.56
CA ASP A 173 17.15 -36.38 -2.15
C ASP A 173 15.83 -35.94 -2.79
N THR A 174 15.08 -36.88 -3.37
CA THR A 174 13.81 -36.56 -4.05
C THR A 174 12.76 -36.11 -3.03
N LYS A 175 12.66 -36.81 -1.90
CA LYS A 175 11.78 -36.39 -0.80
C LYS A 175 12.29 -35.13 -0.11
N ALA A 176 13.60 -34.93 -0.03
CA ALA A 176 14.16 -33.70 0.54
C ALA A 176 13.73 -32.47 -0.26
N VAL A 177 13.75 -32.53 -1.60
CA VAL A 177 13.31 -31.42 -2.47
C VAL A 177 11.84 -31.06 -2.24
N SER A 178 10.93 -32.05 -2.23
CA SER A 178 9.51 -31.78 -2.00
C SER A 178 9.24 -31.27 -0.58
N TYR A 179 9.96 -31.79 0.42
CA TYR A 179 9.84 -31.36 1.79
C TYR A 179 10.42 -29.95 2.03
N ARG A 180 11.49 -29.55 1.30
CA ARG A 180 11.98 -28.16 1.30
C ARG A 180 10.89 -27.20 0.86
N GLN A 181 10.16 -27.51 -0.21
CA GLN A 181 9.06 -26.66 -0.68
C GLN A 181 7.92 -26.56 0.36
N TYR A 182 7.61 -27.66 1.04
CA TYR A 182 6.68 -27.65 2.17
C TYR A 182 7.13 -26.69 3.27
N LEU A 183 8.41 -26.74 3.68
CA LEU A 183 8.96 -25.82 4.70
C LEU A 183 8.88 -24.37 4.24
N ILE A 184 9.27 -24.08 2.99
CA ILE A 184 9.22 -22.74 2.41
C ILE A 184 7.80 -22.16 2.48
N ASN A 185 6.81 -22.98 2.12
CA ASN A 185 5.41 -22.58 2.17
C ASN A 185 4.90 -22.41 3.60
N LYS A 186 5.28 -23.32 4.52
CA LYS A 186 4.75 -23.37 5.88
C LYS A 186 5.39 -22.37 6.83
N PHE A 187 6.66 -22.01 6.66
CA PHE A 187 7.36 -21.18 7.63
C PHE A 187 8.05 -19.96 7.04
N HIS A 188 8.31 -19.89 5.73
CA HIS A 188 9.24 -18.92 5.15
C HIS A 188 8.61 -17.97 4.15
N ALA A 189 7.33 -17.65 4.33
CA ALA A 189 6.61 -16.68 3.49
C ALA A 189 6.74 -16.95 1.98
N LYS A 190 6.89 -18.24 1.60
CA LYS A 190 7.12 -18.68 0.22
C LYS A 190 8.38 -18.08 -0.45
N ASP A 191 9.38 -17.70 0.33
CA ASP A 191 10.63 -17.11 -0.18
C ASP A 191 11.86 -17.98 0.16
N GLU A 192 12.64 -18.29 -0.87
CA GLU A 192 13.81 -19.14 -0.75
C GLU A 192 14.96 -18.48 0.00
N LEU A 193 15.17 -17.18 -0.18
CA LEU A 193 16.25 -16.46 0.51
C LEU A 193 15.97 -16.36 2.01
N ILE A 194 14.69 -16.25 2.38
CA ILE A 194 14.27 -16.26 3.80
C ILE A 194 14.50 -17.65 4.40
N PHE A 195 14.14 -18.71 3.66
CA PHE A 195 14.46 -20.08 4.06
C PHE A 195 15.96 -20.27 4.26
N GLU A 196 16.80 -19.84 3.30
CA GLU A 196 18.25 -19.97 3.39
C GLU A 196 18.82 -19.22 4.59
N GLY A 197 18.40 -17.97 4.82
CA GLY A 197 18.83 -17.19 5.98
C GLY A 197 18.52 -17.88 7.31
N ARG A 198 17.25 -18.31 7.48
CA ARG A 198 16.81 -19.00 8.70
C ARG A 198 17.44 -20.37 8.86
N PHE A 199 17.54 -21.15 7.78
CA PHE A 199 18.16 -22.47 7.80
C PHE A 199 19.64 -22.39 8.17
N ASN A 200 20.38 -21.44 7.58
CA ASN A 200 21.79 -21.26 7.87
C ASN A 200 22.02 -20.81 9.31
N ARG A 201 21.17 -19.93 9.84
CA ARG A 201 21.24 -19.46 11.23
C ARG A 201 20.99 -20.58 12.23
N ASP A 202 19.92 -21.35 12.06
CA ASP A 202 19.40 -22.23 13.11
C ASP A 202 19.81 -23.71 12.93
N PHE A 203 20.10 -24.15 11.69
CA PHE A 203 20.21 -25.57 11.36
C PHE A 203 21.49 -25.98 10.63
N SER A 204 22.31 -25.05 10.14
CA SER A 204 23.58 -25.37 9.45
C SER A 204 24.48 -26.31 10.25
N SER A 205 24.64 -26.03 11.55
CA SER A 205 25.43 -26.86 12.48
C SER A 205 24.90 -28.30 12.62
N LYS A 206 23.61 -28.52 12.34
CA LYS A 206 22.95 -29.82 12.46
C LYS A 206 23.18 -30.73 11.26
N LEU A 207 23.69 -30.20 10.14
CA LEU A 207 24.04 -31.00 8.96
C LEU A 207 25.10 -32.07 9.24
N HIS A 208 25.97 -31.85 10.24
CA HIS A 208 27.01 -32.81 10.62
C HIS A 208 26.54 -33.87 11.63
N CYS A 209 25.34 -33.77 12.18
CA CYS A 209 24.83 -34.74 13.15
C CYS A 209 24.47 -36.08 12.49
N SER A 210 24.58 -37.17 13.26
CA SER A 210 24.09 -38.49 12.88
C SER A 210 22.56 -38.53 12.88
N ILE A 211 21.98 -39.41 12.05
CA ILE A 211 20.52 -39.57 11.97
C ILE A 211 19.93 -39.98 13.31
N GLU A 212 20.62 -40.83 14.07
CA GLU A 212 20.18 -41.26 15.41
C GLU A 212 20.12 -40.07 16.39
N SER A 213 21.11 -39.18 16.35
CA SER A 213 21.13 -37.96 17.17
C SER A 213 19.98 -37.01 16.80
N LEU A 214 19.70 -36.87 15.50
CA LEU A 214 18.58 -36.05 15.01
C LEU A 214 17.22 -36.62 15.47
N LEU A 215 17.03 -37.94 15.39
CA LEU A 215 15.82 -38.61 15.87
C LEU A 215 15.64 -38.47 17.39
N LYS A 216 16.74 -38.54 18.17
CA LYS A 216 16.69 -38.31 19.62
C LYS A 216 16.25 -36.88 19.95
N GLN A 217 16.74 -35.88 19.20
CA GLN A 217 16.31 -34.50 19.34
C GLN A 217 14.81 -34.34 19.01
N ILE A 218 14.34 -34.91 17.89
CA ILE A 218 12.91 -34.89 17.52
C ILE A 218 12.03 -35.43 18.65
N ARG A 219 12.37 -36.59 19.22
CA ARG A 219 11.62 -37.17 20.36
C ARG A 219 11.57 -36.26 21.58
N GLY A 220 12.61 -35.44 21.80
CA GLY A 220 12.65 -34.48 22.90
C GLY A 220 11.70 -33.29 22.72
N TYR A 221 11.27 -33.01 21.48
CA TYR A 221 10.32 -31.94 21.17
C TYR A 221 8.87 -32.43 21.06
N THR A 222 8.64 -33.73 20.90
CA THR A 222 7.30 -34.31 20.74
C THR A 222 6.61 -34.54 22.07
N ILE A 223 5.33 -34.19 22.15
CA ILE A 223 4.48 -34.44 23.31
C ILE A 223 3.94 -35.88 23.24
N SER A 224 3.94 -36.60 24.37
CA SER A 224 3.48 -37.98 24.43
C SER A 224 1.97 -38.10 24.14
N SER A 225 1.57 -39.18 23.49
CA SER A 225 0.14 -39.44 23.22
C SER A 225 -0.69 -39.56 24.51
N GLU A 226 -0.10 -40.10 25.57
CA GLU A 226 -0.73 -40.19 26.89
C GLU A 226 -1.08 -38.80 27.44
N TYR A 227 -0.15 -37.84 27.37
CA TYR A 227 -0.42 -36.47 27.78
C TYR A 227 -1.55 -35.84 26.96
N LYS A 228 -1.56 -36.04 25.64
CA LYS A 228 -2.61 -35.52 24.74
C LYS A 228 -3.99 -36.06 25.10
N ILE A 229 -4.10 -37.35 25.41
CA ILE A 229 -5.36 -38.00 25.82
C ILE A 229 -5.83 -37.43 27.16
N ARG A 230 -4.94 -37.33 28.16
CA ARG A 230 -5.30 -36.80 29.48
C ARG A 230 -5.74 -35.33 29.40
N HIS A 231 -5.06 -34.54 28.57
CA HIS A 231 -5.40 -33.14 28.32
C HIS A 231 -6.78 -32.97 27.67
N LEU A 232 -7.13 -33.83 26.72
CA LEU A 232 -8.48 -33.87 26.14
C LEU A 232 -9.55 -34.04 27.21
N TYR A 233 -9.37 -34.98 28.15
CA TYR A 233 -10.32 -35.17 29.26
C TYR A 233 -10.33 -34.01 30.25
N PHE A 234 -9.20 -33.35 30.48
CA PHE A 234 -9.11 -32.17 31.33
C PHE A 234 -9.93 -30.99 30.81
N GLU A 235 -9.94 -30.79 29.48
CA GLU A 235 -10.70 -29.73 28.80
C GLU A 235 -12.16 -30.11 28.50
N LEU A 236 -12.50 -31.41 28.51
CA LEU A 236 -13.82 -31.91 28.16
C LEU A 236 -14.89 -31.28 29.06
N GLU A 237 -15.98 -30.80 28.45
CA GLU A 237 -17.10 -30.11 29.13
C GLU A 237 -16.73 -28.84 29.92
N ASN A 238 -15.48 -28.36 29.82
CA ASN A 238 -14.99 -27.19 30.54
C ASN A 238 -14.56 -26.08 29.54
N PRO A 239 -15.51 -25.31 29.00
CA PRO A 239 -15.23 -24.32 27.96
C PRO A 239 -14.26 -23.21 28.40
N GLU A 240 -14.19 -22.90 29.70
CA GLU A 240 -13.24 -21.93 30.24
C GLU A 240 -11.80 -22.44 30.26
N ARG A 241 -11.58 -23.71 30.65
CA ARG A 241 -10.26 -24.36 30.59
C ARG A 241 -9.77 -24.38 29.16
N LYS A 242 -10.62 -24.85 28.25
CA LYS A 242 -10.32 -24.91 26.82
C LYS A 242 -10.02 -23.54 26.23
N ALA A 243 -10.80 -22.51 26.58
CA ALA A 243 -10.54 -21.17 26.10
C ALA A 243 -9.22 -20.61 26.66
N PHE A 244 -8.91 -20.87 27.93
CA PHE A 244 -7.65 -20.45 28.55
C PHE A 244 -6.44 -21.11 27.89
N THR A 245 -6.48 -22.42 27.68
CA THR A 245 -5.42 -23.16 26.97
C THR A 245 -5.32 -22.71 25.51
N ASP A 246 -6.44 -22.47 24.83
CA ASP A 246 -6.44 -21.96 23.45
C ASP A 246 -5.87 -20.53 23.34
N ILE A 247 -5.99 -19.68 24.37
CA ILE A 247 -5.29 -18.38 24.41
C ILE A 247 -3.77 -18.58 24.48
N ILE A 248 -3.30 -19.55 25.28
CA ILE A 248 -1.88 -19.90 25.37
C ILE A 248 -1.38 -20.48 24.05
N LYS A 249 -2.17 -21.36 23.41
CA LYS A 249 -1.87 -21.86 22.06
C LYS A 249 -1.77 -20.71 21.07
N TYR A 250 -2.67 -19.73 21.14
CA TYR A 250 -2.62 -18.58 20.26
C TYR A 250 -1.31 -17.80 20.38
N ASP A 251 -0.87 -17.48 21.61
CA ASP A 251 0.39 -16.75 21.88
C ASP A 251 1.64 -17.53 21.41
N ASN A 252 1.65 -18.86 21.64
CA ASN A 252 2.82 -19.70 21.40
C ASN A 252 2.87 -20.37 20.03
N ILE A 253 1.74 -20.44 19.32
CA ILE A 253 1.60 -21.12 18.04
C ILE A 253 1.16 -20.13 16.96
N ASP A 254 -0.06 -19.59 17.08
CA ASP A 254 -0.67 -18.79 16.01
C ASP A 254 0.09 -17.48 15.76
N GLU A 255 0.40 -16.70 16.80
CA GLU A 255 1.12 -15.42 16.66
C GLU A 255 2.53 -15.63 16.11
N LYS A 256 3.20 -16.72 16.51
CA LYS A 256 4.53 -17.10 15.97
C LYS A 256 4.44 -17.58 14.53
N PHE A 257 3.39 -18.30 14.17
CA PHE A 257 3.13 -18.69 12.79
C PHE A 257 2.91 -17.45 11.91
N ILE A 258 2.04 -16.54 12.34
CA ILE A 258 1.78 -15.24 11.68
C ILE A 258 3.09 -14.47 11.48
N SER A 259 3.91 -14.38 12.53
CA SER A 259 5.22 -13.72 12.49
C SER A 259 6.18 -14.40 11.51
N SER A 260 6.25 -15.73 11.51
CA SER A 260 7.12 -16.49 10.61
C SER A 260 6.74 -16.31 9.14
N GLN A 261 5.44 -16.16 8.88
CA GLN A 261 4.84 -15.88 7.57
C GLN A 261 4.92 -14.41 7.18
N LEU A 262 5.45 -13.55 8.05
CA LEU A 262 5.64 -12.12 7.80
C LEU A 262 4.32 -11.41 7.45
N ILE A 263 3.22 -11.85 8.05
CA ILE A 263 1.92 -11.19 7.88
C ILE A 263 2.00 -9.79 8.47
N GLY A 264 1.55 -8.77 7.73
CA GLY A 264 1.68 -7.36 8.14
C GLY A 264 3.02 -6.70 7.77
N ILE A 265 3.95 -7.40 7.10
CA ILE A 265 5.22 -6.84 6.66
C ILE A 265 5.05 -5.61 5.75
N SER A 266 3.96 -5.57 4.97
CA SER A 266 3.61 -4.42 4.12
C SER A 266 3.40 -3.14 4.94
N GLY A 267 2.82 -3.22 6.14
CA GLY A 267 2.68 -2.09 7.05
C GLY A 267 4.01 -1.57 7.56
N PHE A 268 4.89 -2.48 8.00
CA PHE A 268 6.25 -2.14 8.43
C PHE A 268 7.04 -1.45 7.31
N LEU A 269 7.07 -2.05 6.12
CA LEU A 269 7.78 -1.51 4.95
C LEU A 269 7.18 -0.17 4.52
N PHE A 270 5.86 -0.01 4.58
CA PHE A 270 5.17 1.22 4.22
C PHE A 270 5.57 2.37 5.15
N ARG A 271 5.54 2.15 6.47
CA ARG A 271 5.99 3.15 7.45
C ARG A 271 7.45 3.53 7.24
N LYS A 272 8.32 2.56 6.98
CA LYS A 272 9.74 2.81 6.68
C LYS A 272 9.88 3.69 5.44
N LYS A 273 9.15 3.38 4.36
CA LYS A 273 9.15 4.18 3.13
C LYS A 273 8.63 5.60 3.33
N VAL A 274 7.59 5.80 4.16
CA VAL A 274 7.11 7.14 4.54
C VAL A 274 8.19 7.93 5.25
N LEU A 275 8.90 7.32 6.20
CA LEU A 275 10.02 7.96 6.91
C LEU A 275 11.18 8.27 5.97
N ASP A 276 11.57 7.35 5.08
CA ASP A 276 12.62 7.57 4.09
C ASP A 276 12.27 8.76 3.19
N MET A 277 11.01 8.84 2.73
CA MET A 277 10.52 9.95 1.90
C MET A 277 10.59 11.29 2.64
N LEU A 278 10.15 11.36 3.90
CA LEU A 278 10.23 12.57 4.71
C LEU A 278 11.67 12.96 5.04
N ASN A 279 12.57 11.98 5.19
CA ASN A 279 14.01 12.18 5.39
C ASN A 279 14.63 12.80 4.13
N ASN A 280 14.37 12.21 2.96
CA ASN A 280 14.88 12.65 1.67
C ASN A 280 14.34 14.04 1.29
N SER A 281 13.14 14.38 1.76
CA SER A 281 12.56 15.71 1.60
C SER A 281 13.09 16.73 2.63
N LEU A 282 13.96 16.32 3.55
CA LEU A 282 14.50 17.13 4.66
C LEU A 282 13.44 17.69 5.63
N ILE A 283 12.22 17.16 5.59
CA ILE A 283 11.10 17.61 6.44
C ILE A 283 11.16 16.96 7.82
N LEU A 284 11.53 15.67 7.88
CA LEU A 284 11.69 14.94 9.12
C LEU A 284 12.95 14.07 9.07
N PRO A 285 14.13 14.65 9.34
CA PRO A 285 15.37 13.90 9.42
C PRO A 285 15.28 12.76 10.44
N ASN A 286 15.64 11.55 10.02
CA ASN A 286 15.44 10.34 10.81
C ASN A 286 16.44 9.24 10.48
N ARG A 287 16.49 8.21 11.33
CA ARG A 287 17.39 7.05 11.18
C ARG A 287 16.68 5.83 10.57
N GLY A 288 15.43 5.98 10.14
CA GLY A 288 14.66 4.93 9.48
C GLY A 288 14.01 3.91 10.42
N TYR A 289 13.83 4.24 11.71
CA TYR A 289 13.12 3.41 12.70
C TYR A 289 11.64 3.81 12.79
N ILE A 290 10.72 2.86 12.63
CA ILE A 290 9.27 3.11 12.48
C ILE A 290 8.56 3.73 13.71
N TYR A 291 9.19 3.74 14.88
CA TYR A 291 8.71 4.38 16.10
C TYR A 291 9.69 5.40 16.67
N GLU A 292 10.60 5.92 15.84
CA GLU A 292 11.48 7.03 16.23
C GLU A 292 10.68 8.29 16.63
N PHE A 293 9.50 8.46 16.03
CA PHE A 293 8.59 9.57 16.29
C PHE A 293 7.17 9.08 16.58
N SER A 294 6.40 9.92 17.27
CA SER A 294 4.97 9.69 17.46
C SER A 294 4.22 9.75 16.12
N ASN A 295 3.11 9.03 16.04
CA ASN A 295 2.23 9.02 14.86
C ASN A 295 1.82 10.44 14.46
N ASP A 296 1.46 11.29 15.43
CA ASP A 296 1.10 12.69 15.18
C ASP A 296 2.23 13.50 14.54
N LYS A 297 3.48 13.28 14.97
CA LYS A 297 4.63 13.98 14.40
C LYS A 297 4.83 13.60 12.94
N VAL A 298 4.74 12.31 12.60
CA VAL A 298 4.85 11.83 11.22
C VAL A 298 3.71 12.39 10.36
N ILE A 299 2.47 12.35 10.85
CA ILE A 299 1.30 12.90 10.16
C ILE A 299 1.44 14.42 9.93
N ASN A 300 1.89 15.16 10.94
CA ASN A 300 2.14 16.60 10.81
C ASN A 300 3.22 16.89 9.76
N SER A 301 4.31 16.11 9.73
CA SER A 301 5.33 16.21 8.69
C SER A 301 4.80 15.93 7.29
N LEU A 302 3.89 14.97 7.13
CA LEU A 302 3.19 14.74 5.85
C LEU A 302 2.31 15.94 5.45
N TYR A 303 1.64 16.59 6.39
CA TYR A 303 0.89 17.82 6.12
C TYR A 303 1.79 19.01 5.74
N ILE A 304 3.01 19.09 6.28
CA ILE A 304 4.02 20.07 5.83
C ILE A 304 4.36 19.80 4.36
N LEU A 305 4.68 18.55 4.00
CA LEU A 305 4.96 18.14 2.62
C LEU A 305 3.78 18.45 1.68
N LEU A 306 2.55 18.18 2.13
CA LEU A 306 1.33 18.49 1.39
C LEU A 306 1.23 19.99 1.07
N ASN A 307 1.51 20.84 2.06
CA ASN A 307 1.46 22.29 1.89
C ASN A 307 2.54 22.80 0.94
N GLU A 308 3.74 22.19 0.96
CA GLU A 308 4.78 22.48 -0.03
C GLU A 308 4.32 22.11 -1.44
N ARG A 309 3.70 20.92 -1.62
CA ARG A 309 3.19 20.49 -2.94
C ARG A 309 2.04 21.34 -3.46
N LYS A 310 1.18 21.86 -2.59
CA LYS A 310 0.14 22.85 -2.96
C LYS A 310 0.71 24.16 -3.51
N ARG A 311 1.93 24.53 -3.10
CA ARG A 311 2.64 25.72 -3.59
C ARG A 311 3.45 25.43 -4.84
N ARG A 312 4.13 24.28 -4.90
CA ARG A 312 4.98 23.89 -6.02
C ARG A 312 4.91 22.40 -6.32
N MET A 313 4.74 22.09 -7.59
CA MET A 313 4.88 20.74 -8.13
C MET A 313 5.65 20.81 -9.43
N ASP A 314 6.67 19.98 -9.55
CA ASP A 314 7.60 19.97 -10.68
C ASP A 314 7.91 18.51 -11.00
N LYS A 315 7.08 17.91 -11.86
CA LYS A 315 7.35 16.54 -12.33
C LYS A 315 8.67 16.50 -13.09
N ASP A 316 9.48 15.46 -12.86
CA ASP A 316 10.78 15.25 -13.48
C ASP A 316 10.65 14.80 -14.95
N ILE A 317 10.05 15.67 -15.76
CA ILE A 317 9.94 15.51 -17.20
C ILE A 317 11.26 15.87 -17.85
N LYS A 318 11.73 14.98 -18.73
CA LYS A 318 12.84 15.25 -19.64
C LYS A 318 12.32 16.00 -20.87
N PRO A 319 12.70 17.27 -21.08
CA PRO A 319 12.21 18.04 -22.22
C PRO A 319 12.67 17.46 -23.56
N TYR A 320 11.80 17.47 -24.55
CA TYR A 320 12.11 17.05 -25.92
C TYR A 320 11.77 18.16 -26.91
N LYS A 321 12.69 18.46 -27.84
CA LYS A 321 12.50 19.45 -28.90
C LYS A 321 11.97 18.78 -30.17
N GLN A 322 10.84 19.26 -30.69
CA GLN A 322 10.29 18.78 -31.96
C GLN A 322 11.25 19.07 -33.13
N LYS A 323 11.26 18.19 -34.13
CA LYS A 323 12.07 18.38 -35.36
C LYS A 323 11.24 18.69 -36.61
N GLY A 324 9.92 18.60 -36.54
CA GLY A 324 8.99 18.99 -37.60
C GLY A 324 7.73 19.67 -37.04
N MET A 325 6.65 19.69 -37.83
CA MET A 325 5.32 20.15 -37.39
C MET A 325 4.61 19.07 -36.56
N THR A 326 5.21 18.73 -35.43
CA THR A 326 4.97 17.49 -34.66
C THR A 326 4.81 17.76 -33.16
N CYS A 327 4.41 18.98 -32.78
CA CYS A 327 4.30 19.43 -31.39
C CYS A 327 3.51 18.45 -30.49
N ALA A 328 2.35 17.97 -30.94
CA ALA A 328 1.54 17.00 -30.21
C ALA A 328 2.28 15.67 -29.97
N ILE A 329 2.98 15.15 -30.98
CA ILE A 329 3.79 13.92 -30.86
C ILE A 329 4.96 14.14 -29.90
N ALA A 330 5.64 15.28 -29.96
CA ALA A 330 6.72 15.61 -29.04
C ALA A 330 6.22 15.66 -27.58
N CYS A 331 5.06 16.27 -27.32
CA CYS A 331 4.40 16.21 -26.02
C CYS A 331 4.06 14.77 -25.60
N MET A 332 3.55 13.95 -26.53
CA MET A 332 3.27 12.55 -26.28
C MET A 332 4.52 11.77 -25.86
N LEU A 333 5.66 11.98 -26.55
CA LEU A 333 6.90 11.31 -26.21
C LEU A 333 7.40 11.65 -24.80
N MET A 334 7.32 12.92 -24.40
CA MET A 334 7.68 13.34 -23.03
C MET A 334 6.83 12.62 -21.98
N VAL A 335 5.52 12.46 -22.24
CA VAL A 335 4.61 11.73 -21.35
C VAL A 335 4.93 10.24 -21.30
N LEU A 336 5.20 9.62 -22.46
CA LEU A 336 5.56 8.19 -22.53
C LEU A 336 6.88 7.89 -21.82
N GLU A 337 7.88 8.79 -21.94
CA GLU A 337 9.16 8.64 -21.25
C GLU A 337 8.99 8.78 -19.73
N TYR A 338 8.19 9.74 -19.27
CA TYR A 338 7.92 9.92 -17.85
C TYR A 338 7.28 8.69 -17.20
N PHE A 339 6.31 8.06 -17.86
CA PHE A 339 5.69 6.82 -17.38
C PHE A 339 6.50 5.55 -17.66
N GLY A 340 7.74 5.67 -18.15
CA GLY A 340 8.61 4.53 -18.43
C GLY A 340 8.13 3.59 -19.55
N LEU A 341 7.18 4.03 -20.38
CA LEU A 341 6.68 3.27 -21.53
C LEU A 341 7.66 3.30 -22.71
N ILE A 342 8.55 4.28 -22.73
CA ILE A 342 9.72 4.32 -23.61
C ILE A 342 10.96 4.70 -22.77
N SER A 343 12.14 4.27 -23.21
CA SER A 343 13.39 4.57 -22.50
C SER A 343 13.84 6.02 -22.69
N LYS A 344 13.62 6.60 -23.88
CA LYS A 344 14.01 7.96 -24.23
C LYS A 344 13.20 8.49 -25.41
N ALA A 345 12.75 9.74 -25.34
CA ALA A 345 12.20 10.46 -26.48
C ALA A 345 13.28 10.75 -27.53
N ASP A 346 13.03 10.38 -28.78
CA ASP A 346 13.93 10.63 -29.90
C ASP A 346 13.21 10.85 -31.23
N TRP A 347 13.99 11.24 -32.24
CA TRP A 347 13.51 11.54 -33.58
C TRP A 347 12.94 10.32 -34.31
N ILE A 348 13.45 9.13 -34.05
CA ILE A 348 13.00 7.91 -34.71
C ILE A 348 11.57 7.61 -34.25
N LEU A 349 11.32 7.72 -32.95
CA LEU A 349 9.98 7.60 -32.36
C LEU A 349 9.05 8.72 -32.83
N GLU A 350 9.52 9.97 -32.87
CA GLU A 350 8.74 11.12 -33.36
C GLU A 350 8.25 10.88 -34.79
N LYS A 351 9.17 10.51 -35.70
CA LYS A 351 8.84 10.21 -37.10
C LYS A 351 7.91 8.99 -37.22
N LYS A 352 8.14 7.95 -36.42
CA LYS A 352 7.29 6.74 -36.41
C LYS A 352 5.86 7.09 -36.00
N TYR A 353 5.68 7.79 -34.89
CA TYR A 353 4.34 8.09 -34.39
C TYR A 353 3.63 9.15 -35.22
N TYR A 354 4.36 10.14 -35.75
CA TYR A 354 3.77 11.07 -36.70
C TYR A 354 3.24 10.35 -37.95
N ARG A 355 3.97 9.38 -38.51
CA ARG A 355 3.45 8.57 -39.64
C ARG A 355 2.17 7.80 -39.31
N ILE A 356 2.00 7.37 -38.07
CA ILE A 356 0.82 6.60 -37.64
C ILE A 356 -0.38 7.52 -37.35
N TYR A 357 -0.12 8.70 -36.78
CA TYR A 357 -1.15 9.55 -36.18
C TYR A 357 -1.36 10.90 -36.87
N HIS A 358 -0.55 11.28 -37.88
CA HIS A 358 -0.78 12.52 -38.62
C HIS A 358 -2.20 12.57 -39.19
N SER A 359 -2.81 13.75 -39.12
CA SER A 359 -4.10 13.97 -39.76
C SER A 359 -3.94 13.96 -41.28
N LYS A 360 -4.95 13.44 -41.98
CA LYS A 360 -5.03 13.52 -43.44
C LYS A 360 -5.50 14.90 -43.93
N TYR A 361 -6.18 15.66 -43.07
CA TYR A 361 -6.91 16.86 -43.45
C TYR A 361 -6.35 18.15 -42.84
N MET A 362 -5.59 18.04 -41.75
CA MET A 362 -4.94 19.17 -41.09
C MET A 362 -3.44 18.91 -40.87
N GLU A 363 -2.65 19.97 -40.83
CA GLU A 363 -1.25 19.84 -40.43
C GLU A 363 -1.16 19.47 -38.93
N GLY A 364 -0.45 18.38 -38.65
CA GLY A 364 -0.18 17.93 -37.28
C GLY A 364 -0.91 16.63 -36.93
N THR A 365 -1.21 16.46 -35.65
CA THR A 365 -1.80 15.22 -35.11
C THR A 365 -3.00 15.56 -34.23
N PRO A 366 -4.17 14.95 -34.45
CA PRO A 366 -5.34 15.21 -33.63
C PRO A 366 -5.14 14.64 -32.22
N PHE A 367 -5.58 15.39 -31.21
CA PHE A 367 -5.45 15.00 -29.81
C PHE A 367 -6.24 13.71 -29.47
N SER A 368 -7.29 13.39 -30.23
CA SER A 368 -7.99 12.11 -30.11
C SER A 368 -7.10 10.90 -30.44
N ALA A 369 -6.14 11.04 -31.37
CA ALA A 369 -5.17 9.99 -31.66
C ALA A 369 -4.15 9.79 -30.52
N LEU A 370 -3.73 10.88 -29.87
CA LEU A 370 -2.91 10.81 -28.65
C LEU A 370 -3.68 10.11 -27.53
N ALA A 371 -4.94 10.49 -27.30
CA ALA A 371 -5.78 9.89 -26.28
C ALA A 371 -5.95 8.38 -26.50
N TRP A 372 -6.16 7.97 -27.75
CA TRP A 372 -6.14 6.54 -28.10
C TRP A 372 -4.82 5.87 -27.76
N HIS A 373 -3.68 6.47 -28.12
CA HIS A 373 -2.36 5.90 -27.86
C HIS A 373 -2.11 5.72 -26.36
N PHE A 374 -2.41 6.71 -25.53
CA PHE A 374 -2.24 6.61 -24.08
C PHE A 374 -3.14 5.54 -23.46
N ALA A 375 -4.42 5.54 -23.81
CA ALA A 375 -5.37 4.54 -23.29
C ALA A 375 -4.98 3.10 -23.70
N LYS A 376 -4.51 2.91 -24.94
CA LYS A 376 -4.01 1.61 -25.44
C LYS A 376 -2.80 1.12 -24.64
N ASN A 377 -1.94 2.02 -24.15
CA ASN A 377 -0.78 1.67 -23.33
C ASN A 377 -1.09 1.63 -21.83
N GLY A 378 -2.36 1.61 -21.43
CA GLY A 378 -2.77 1.40 -20.05
C GLY A 378 -2.76 2.64 -19.17
N LEU A 379 -2.56 3.84 -19.73
CA LEU A 379 -2.65 5.10 -18.97
C LEU A 379 -4.11 5.51 -18.74
N GLU A 380 -4.36 6.18 -17.62
CA GLU A 380 -5.63 6.88 -17.42
C GLU A 380 -5.63 8.08 -18.36
N THR A 381 -6.70 8.25 -19.14
CA THR A 381 -6.74 9.26 -20.20
C THR A 381 -8.11 9.89 -20.30
N GLU A 382 -8.14 11.21 -20.24
CA GLU A 382 -9.33 12.03 -20.46
C GLU A 382 -9.04 12.99 -21.62
N ILE A 383 -10.00 13.19 -22.49
CA ILE A 383 -9.97 14.25 -23.49
C ILE A 383 -11.12 15.21 -23.23
N ILE A 384 -10.79 16.50 -23.15
CA ILE A 384 -11.68 17.51 -22.61
C ILE A 384 -11.81 18.64 -23.61
N HIS A 385 -13.04 19.09 -23.83
CA HIS A 385 -13.41 20.13 -24.79
C HIS A 385 -14.27 21.19 -24.12
N SER A 386 -14.04 22.46 -24.49
CA SER A 386 -14.93 23.55 -24.10
C SER A 386 -16.25 23.52 -24.84
N GLU A 387 -16.22 23.14 -26.12
CA GLU A 387 -17.41 23.11 -26.95
C GLU A 387 -18.23 21.85 -26.69
N HIS A 388 -19.55 21.93 -26.89
CA HIS A 388 -20.44 20.78 -26.74
C HIS A 388 -20.21 19.72 -27.82
N ASP A 389 -19.93 20.16 -29.05
CA ASP A 389 -19.68 19.31 -30.21
C ASP A 389 -18.19 19.28 -30.61
N PHE A 390 -17.32 19.16 -29.60
CA PHE A 390 -15.85 19.10 -29.70
C PHE A 390 -15.17 20.42 -30.13
N PHE A 391 -15.56 21.00 -31.27
CA PHE A 391 -14.95 22.21 -31.83
C PHE A 391 -16.02 23.10 -32.48
N ASP A 392 -15.74 24.40 -32.53
CA ASP A 392 -16.56 25.39 -33.25
C ASP A 392 -15.81 25.90 -34.49
N ASN A 393 -16.50 26.06 -35.62
CA ASN A 393 -15.95 26.68 -36.83
C ASN A 393 -16.82 27.84 -37.33
N SER A 394 -17.61 28.46 -36.45
CA SER A 394 -18.45 29.63 -36.77
C SER A 394 -17.66 30.81 -37.35
N SER A 395 -16.38 30.91 -37.02
CA SER A 395 -15.45 31.92 -37.56
C SER A 395 -14.91 31.59 -38.96
N HIS A 396 -15.25 30.42 -39.51
CA HIS A 396 -14.72 29.86 -40.77
C HIS A 396 -13.20 29.94 -40.86
N THR A 397 -12.51 29.68 -39.74
CA THR A 397 -11.04 29.61 -39.73
C THR A 397 -10.54 28.47 -40.62
N LEU A 398 -11.32 27.39 -40.71
CA LEU A 398 -11.14 26.32 -41.68
C LEU A 398 -12.30 26.38 -42.68
N SER A 399 -12.07 25.96 -43.93
CA SER A 399 -13.18 25.74 -44.87
C SER A 399 -14.08 24.61 -44.35
N ASP A 400 -15.39 24.75 -44.52
CA ASP A 400 -16.37 23.80 -43.97
C ASP A 400 -16.08 22.34 -44.37
N THR A 401 -15.68 22.10 -45.63
CA THR A 401 -15.30 20.75 -46.10
C THR A 401 -14.11 20.16 -45.34
N ILE A 402 -13.04 20.94 -45.13
CA ILE A 402 -11.88 20.49 -44.34
C ILE A 402 -12.26 20.26 -42.89
N PHE A 403 -13.10 21.13 -42.32
CA PHE A 403 -13.56 20.99 -40.94
C PHE A 403 -14.40 19.72 -40.74
N GLU A 404 -15.35 19.44 -41.64
CA GLU A 404 -16.19 18.24 -41.59
C GLU A 404 -15.37 16.94 -41.69
N GLU A 405 -14.43 16.89 -42.64
CA GLU A 405 -13.54 15.73 -42.83
C GLU A 405 -12.60 15.53 -41.63
N ALA A 406 -11.99 16.61 -41.13
CA ALA A 406 -11.12 16.56 -39.94
C ALA A 406 -11.92 16.16 -38.69
N MET A 407 -13.15 16.66 -38.54
CA MET A 407 -14.06 16.27 -37.45
C MET A 407 -14.44 14.79 -37.53
N SER A 408 -14.70 14.27 -38.74
CA SER A 408 -14.98 12.85 -38.96
C SER A 408 -13.79 11.98 -38.56
N GLU A 409 -12.57 12.33 -38.99
CA GLU A 409 -11.33 11.67 -38.58
C GLU A 409 -11.15 11.73 -37.05
N TYR A 410 -11.36 12.91 -36.46
CA TYR A 410 -11.25 13.11 -35.01
C TYR A 410 -12.20 12.21 -34.23
N LYS A 411 -13.48 12.16 -34.62
CA LYS A 411 -14.52 11.29 -34.01
C LYS A 411 -14.20 9.81 -34.19
N GLY A 412 -13.59 9.43 -35.31
CA GLY A 412 -13.08 8.07 -35.54
C GLY A 412 -12.07 7.65 -34.47
N PHE A 413 -11.07 8.48 -34.18
CA PHE A 413 -10.11 8.22 -33.11
C PHE A 413 -10.75 8.24 -31.72
N ILE A 414 -11.71 9.14 -31.46
CA ILE A 414 -12.45 9.18 -30.19
C ILE A 414 -13.14 7.84 -29.91
N LYS A 415 -13.82 7.28 -30.90
CA LYS A 415 -14.48 5.97 -30.76
C LYS A 415 -13.49 4.89 -30.33
N ILE A 416 -12.32 4.82 -30.97
CA ILE A 416 -11.30 3.83 -30.64
C ILE A 416 -10.69 4.11 -29.26
N ALA A 417 -10.50 5.37 -28.87
CA ALA A 417 -10.01 5.74 -27.55
C ALA A 417 -10.98 5.30 -26.44
N LEU A 418 -12.29 5.53 -26.62
CA LEU A 418 -13.35 5.08 -25.71
C LEU A 418 -13.36 3.55 -25.57
N GLU A 419 -13.20 2.81 -26.67
CA GLU A 419 -13.08 1.33 -26.64
C GLU A 419 -11.84 0.85 -25.85
N LYS A 420 -10.82 1.70 -25.66
CA LYS A 420 -9.65 1.43 -24.82
C LYS A 420 -9.76 2.01 -23.40
N GLY A 421 -10.92 2.57 -23.05
CA GLY A 421 -11.22 3.08 -21.71
C GLY A 421 -10.74 4.52 -21.47
N ALA A 422 -10.51 5.31 -22.52
CA ALA A 422 -10.42 6.76 -22.37
C ALA A 422 -11.79 7.34 -21.98
N LYS A 423 -11.81 8.54 -21.39
CA LYS A 423 -13.03 9.32 -21.13
C LYS A 423 -13.04 10.57 -22.01
N VAL A 424 -14.22 10.99 -22.42
CA VAL A 424 -14.44 12.19 -23.23
C VAL A 424 -15.41 13.09 -22.48
N ILE A 425 -15.07 14.37 -22.32
CA ILE A 425 -15.86 15.34 -21.56
C ILE A 425 -15.98 16.62 -22.38
N ASN A 426 -17.20 17.00 -22.76
CA ASN A 426 -17.50 18.16 -23.58
C ASN A 426 -18.23 19.23 -22.76
N GLY A 427 -18.23 20.49 -23.25
CA GLY A 427 -18.95 21.58 -22.59
C GLY A 427 -18.32 22.07 -21.28
N VAL A 428 -17.00 21.93 -21.11
CA VAL A 428 -16.29 22.27 -19.87
C VAL A 428 -15.54 23.59 -20.01
N ASP A 429 -15.70 24.52 -19.08
CA ASP A 429 -14.84 25.73 -19.06
C ASP A 429 -13.38 25.36 -18.69
N ILE A 430 -12.55 25.21 -19.73
CA ILE A 430 -11.12 24.95 -19.57
C ILE A 430 -10.43 26.24 -19.15
N ASN A 431 -10.07 26.31 -17.86
CA ASN A 431 -9.39 27.44 -17.24
C ASN A 431 -8.22 26.99 -16.33
N CYS A 432 -7.42 27.94 -15.87
CA CYS A 432 -6.24 27.67 -15.04
C CYS A 432 -6.58 26.91 -13.74
N THR A 433 -7.76 27.13 -13.15
CA THR A 433 -8.18 26.42 -11.92
C THR A 433 -8.37 24.93 -12.19
N MET A 434 -9.06 24.59 -13.29
CA MET A 434 -9.24 23.20 -13.73
C MET A 434 -7.89 22.54 -14.04
N LEU A 435 -7.02 23.23 -14.80
CA LEU A 435 -5.70 22.70 -15.16
C LEU A 435 -4.87 22.40 -13.90
N LYS A 436 -4.84 23.34 -12.93
CA LYS A 436 -4.12 23.13 -11.68
C LYS A 436 -4.64 21.90 -10.92
N ARG A 437 -5.96 21.73 -10.82
CA ARG A 437 -6.58 20.59 -10.13
C ARG A 437 -6.14 19.25 -10.72
N TYR A 438 -6.10 19.13 -12.04
CA TYR A 438 -5.63 17.89 -12.69
C TYR A 438 -4.16 17.59 -12.38
N ILE A 439 -3.30 18.60 -12.30
CA ILE A 439 -1.91 18.37 -11.89
C ILE A 439 -1.87 17.96 -10.40
N GLU A 440 -2.69 18.56 -9.53
CA GLU A 440 -2.82 18.18 -8.11
C GLU A 440 -3.32 16.74 -7.91
N GLU A 441 -4.15 16.23 -8.84
CA GLU A 441 -4.54 14.82 -8.97
C GLU A 441 -3.38 13.91 -9.43
N GLY A 442 -2.25 14.47 -9.82
CA GLY A 442 -1.06 13.76 -10.27
C GLY A 442 -0.99 13.52 -11.78
N LYS A 443 -1.91 14.11 -12.54
CA LYS A 443 -1.97 13.99 -14.00
C LYS A 443 -1.05 15.01 -14.70
N MET A 444 -0.81 14.78 -15.99
CA MET A 444 -0.17 15.72 -16.91
C MET A 444 -1.16 16.14 -17.99
N ILE A 445 -0.95 17.31 -18.58
CA ILE A 445 -1.91 17.89 -19.52
C ILE A 445 -1.17 18.28 -20.80
N ILE A 446 -1.59 17.72 -21.93
CA ILE A 446 -1.22 18.24 -23.24
C ILE A 446 -2.31 19.23 -23.62
N ALA A 447 -1.97 20.52 -23.57
CA ALA A 447 -2.89 21.60 -23.86
C ALA A 447 -2.74 22.05 -25.31
N ALA A 448 -3.85 22.14 -26.03
CA ALA A 448 -3.87 22.81 -27.32
C ALA A 448 -3.94 24.32 -27.10
N GLY A 449 -3.31 25.05 -28.01
CA GLY A 449 -3.36 26.49 -28.01
C GLY A 449 -3.04 27.06 -29.38
N GLN A 450 -2.95 28.38 -29.44
CA GLN A 450 -2.69 29.11 -30.67
C GLN A 450 -1.45 29.98 -30.55
N CYS A 451 -0.52 29.81 -31.49
CA CYS A 451 0.65 30.65 -31.66
C CYS A 451 0.50 31.41 -32.98
N SER A 452 0.24 32.72 -32.88
CA SER A 452 -0.11 33.55 -34.04
C SER A 452 -1.34 33.00 -34.76
N THR A 453 -1.18 32.47 -35.98
CA THR A 453 -2.26 31.91 -36.79
C THR A 453 -2.31 30.38 -36.79
N MET A 454 -1.36 29.71 -36.12
CA MET A 454 -1.24 28.25 -36.14
C MET A 454 -1.61 27.64 -34.80
N LEU A 455 -2.24 26.46 -34.86
CA LEU A 455 -2.48 25.63 -33.69
C LEU A 455 -1.16 25.00 -33.22
N HIS A 456 -0.98 24.93 -31.91
CA HIS A 456 0.21 24.40 -31.26
C HIS A 456 -0.15 23.59 -30.02
N ALA A 457 0.79 22.78 -29.54
CA ALA A 457 0.63 21.97 -28.33
C ALA A 457 1.78 22.19 -27.37
N ILE A 458 1.45 22.31 -26.08
CA ILE A 458 2.44 22.34 -24.99
C ILE A 458 2.08 21.27 -23.96
N LEU A 459 3.09 20.78 -23.24
CA LEU A 459 2.92 19.89 -22.10
C LEU A 459 2.95 20.71 -20.81
N ILE A 460 1.88 20.66 -20.02
CA ILE A 460 1.81 21.22 -18.66
C ILE A 460 1.99 20.06 -17.68
N PHE A 461 2.98 20.18 -16.80
CA PHE A 461 3.39 19.08 -15.91
C PHE A 461 3.56 19.50 -14.44
N GLY A 462 3.37 20.78 -14.14
CA GLY A 462 3.64 21.33 -12.82
C GLY A 462 3.17 22.77 -12.68
N TYR A 463 3.40 23.33 -11.50
CA TYR A 463 3.20 24.74 -11.19
C TYR A 463 4.13 25.19 -10.05
N ASN A 464 4.31 26.49 -9.91
CA ASN A 464 4.93 27.14 -8.77
C ASN A 464 4.21 28.47 -8.47
N GLU A 465 4.76 29.26 -7.56
CA GLU A 465 4.20 30.57 -7.17
C GLU A 465 4.09 31.56 -8.35
N ASN A 466 4.89 31.37 -9.40
CA ASN A 466 4.95 32.26 -10.56
C ASN A 466 4.06 31.81 -11.74
N GLY A 467 3.53 30.59 -11.72
CA GLY A 467 2.64 30.07 -12.76
C GLY A 467 2.82 28.57 -13.04
N PHE A 468 2.40 28.15 -14.23
CA PHE A 468 2.50 26.77 -14.69
C PHE A 468 3.89 26.43 -15.22
N LEU A 469 4.37 25.23 -14.90
CA LEU A 469 5.56 24.65 -15.51
C LEU A 469 5.15 23.92 -16.78
N VAL A 470 5.74 24.35 -17.90
CA VAL A 470 5.42 23.82 -19.23
C VAL A 470 6.67 23.44 -20.00
N CYS A 471 6.54 22.42 -20.85
CA CYS A 471 7.49 22.10 -21.89
C CYS A 471 6.82 22.43 -23.22
N ASP A 472 7.31 23.49 -23.86
CA ASP A 472 6.96 23.80 -25.24
C ASP A 472 7.97 23.10 -26.17
N PRO A 473 7.52 22.16 -27.01
CA PRO A 473 8.39 21.39 -27.90
C PRO A 473 9.19 22.24 -28.90
N LEU A 474 8.83 23.50 -29.16
CA LEU A 474 9.63 24.40 -30.00
C LEU A 474 10.98 24.75 -29.35
N TYR A 475 11.02 24.80 -28.03
CA TYR A 475 12.20 25.24 -27.28
C TYR A 475 12.96 24.08 -26.64
N GLY A 476 12.28 22.95 -26.36
CA GLY A 476 12.92 21.77 -25.76
C GLY A 476 13.50 22.01 -24.36
N LYS A 477 12.88 22.89 -23.59
CA LYS A 477 13.27 23.22 -22.20
C LYS A 477 12.04 23.47 -21.34
N LYS A 478 12.17 23.24 -20.03
CA LYS A 478 11.16 23.64 -19.03
C LYS A 478 11.04 25.16 -18.99
N GLN A 479 9.81 25.66 -18.92
CA GLN A 479 9.48 27.09 -18.87
C GLN A 479 8.41 27.34 -17.80
N VAL A 480 8.39 28.55 -17.26
CA VAL A 480 7.29 29.02 -16.40
C VAL A 480 6.39 29.92 -17.25
N LYS A 481 5.08 29.67 -17.20
CA LYS A 481 4.05 30.48 -17.86
C LYS A 481 3.03 30.96 -16.84
N THR A 482 2.82 32.28 -16.80
CA THR A 482 1.82 32.89 -15.94
C THR A 482 0.40 32.44 -16.32
N ASN A 483 -0.56 32.58 -15.40
CA ASN A 483 -1.97 32.26 -15.69
C ASN A 483 -2.52 33.05 -16.88
N LYS A 484 -2.05 34.29 -17.07
CA LYS A 484 -2.45 35.12 -18.21
C LYS A 484 -1.94 34.55 -19.53
N GLU A 485 -0.67 34.12 -19.56
CA GLU A 485 -0.08 33.48 -20.75
C GLU A 485 -0.78 32.15 -21.07
N ILE A 486 -1.06 31.30 -20.07
CA ILE A 486 -1.78 30.05 -20.29
C ILE A 486 -3.19 30.31 -20.81
N THR A 487 -3.94 31.21 -20.17
CA THR A 487 -5.30 31.57 -20.60
C THR A 487 -5.31 32.11 -22.02
N SER A 488 -4.34 32.96 -22.37
CA SER A 488 -4.21 33.49 -23.74
C SER A 488 -3.82 32.40 -24.75
N PHE A 489 -2.96 31.45 -24.34
CA PHE A 489 -2.49 30.38 -25.22
C PHE A 489 -3.60 29.40 -25.57
N ILE A 490 -4.38 28.93 -24.58
CA ILE A 490 -5.44 27.93 -24.80
C ILE A 490 -6.66 28.48 -25.54
N GLN A 491 -6.77 29.81 -25.67
CA GLN A 491 -7.84 30.45 -26.41
C GLN A 491 -7.57 30.33 -27.92
N THR A 492 -8.09 29.28 -28.54
CA THR A 492 -7.98 29.10 -29.99
C THR A 492 -9.22 29.59 -30.73
N SER A 493 -9.13 29.71 -32.04
CA SER A 493 -10.24 30.08 -32.92
C SER A 493 -11.30 29.00 -33.10
N ILE A 494 -11.06 27.76 -32.66
CA ILE A 494 -11.99 26.62 -32.81
C ILE A 494 -12.44 26.00 -31.47
N GLY A 495 -12.24 26.72 -30.37
CA GLY A 495 -12.53 26.25 -29.01
C GLY A 495 -11.27 25.86 -28.22
N LYS A 496 -11.44 25.35 -27.01
CA LYS A 496 -10.36 24.92 -26.13
C LYS A 496 -10.42 23.42 -25.94
N TRP A 497 -9.28 22.75 -25.96
CA TRP A 497 -9.22 21.33 -25.64
C TRP A 497 -7.86 20.90 -25.08
N CYS A 498 -7.86 19.79 -24.36
CA CYS A 498 -6.64 19.18 -23.86
C CYS A 498 -6.80 17.66 -23.71
N VAL A 499 -5.66 16.97 -23.65
CA VAL A 499 -5.58 15.57 -23.21
C VAL A 499 -4.95 15.54 -21.83
N VAL A 500 -5.64 14.93 -20.88
CA VAL A 500 -5.16 14.73 -19.51
C VAL A 500 -4.76 13.27 -19.34
N VAL A 501 -3.58 13.03 -18.78
CA VAL A 501 -2.97 11.70 -18.69
C VAL A 501 -2.46 11.41 -17.28
N GLY A 502 -2.79 10.25 -16.73
CA GLY A 502 -2.34 9.77 -15.42
C GLY A 502 -2.03 8.26 -15.42
N GLU A 503 -1.61 7.74 -14.26
CA GLU A 503 -1.41 6.30 -14.08
C GLU A 503 -2.69 5.62 -13.61
N LYS A 504 -2.99 4.42 -14.13
CA LYS A 504 -4.02 3.54 -13.56
C LYS A 504 -3.47 2.81 -12.34
N LYS A 505 -4.15 2.92 -11.20
CA LYS A 505 -3.74 2.29 -9.93
C LYS A 505 -4.91 1.55 -9.27
N PRO A 506 -5.47 0.52 -9.94
CA PRO A 506 -6.73 -0.10 -9.51
C PRO A 506 -6.65 -0.74 -8.13
N LYS A 507 -5.48 -1.22 -7.69
CA LYS A 507 -5.34 -1.83 -6.37
C LYS A 507 -5.26 -0.77 -5.28
N LYS A 508 -4.54 0.33 -5.53
CA LYS A 508 -4.57 1.51 -4.67
C LYS A 508 -5.99 2.09 -4.56
N ASP A 509 -6.68 2.26 -5.69
CA ASP A 509 -8.03 2.85 -5.71
C ASP A 509 -9.03 1.99 -4.91
N LYS A 510 -8.91 0.65 -5.01
CA LYS A 510 -9.67 -0.27 -4.16
C LYS A 510 -9.35 -0.08 -2.68
N LEU A 511 -8.07 -0.05 -2.30
CA LEU A 511 -7.66 0.22 -0.92
C LEU A 511 -8.25 1.54 -0.41
N MET A 512 -8.16 2.62 -1.18
CA MET A 512 -8.68 3.94 -0.79
C MET A 512 -10.20 3.93 -0.58
N THR A 513 -10.93 3.11 -1.34
CA THR A 513 -12.38 2.93 -1.16
C THR A 513 -12.73 2.23 0.16
N ASP A 514 -11.89 1.28 0.60
CA ASP A 514 -12.10 0.50 1.82
C ASP A 514 -11.62 1.21 3.10
N ILE A 515 -10.66 2.14 2.99
CA ILE A 515 -10.06 2.86 4.13
C ILE A 515 -11.09 3.46 5.11
N PRO A 516 -12.10 4.22 4.68
CA PRO A 516 -13.05 4.84 5.62
C PRO A 516 -13.78 3.81 6.49
N LYS A 517 -14.12 2.64 5.92
CA LYS A 517 -14.75 1.54 6.65
C LYS A 517 -13.79 0.95 7.68
N ILE A 518 -12.55 0.67 7.28
CA ILE A 518 -11.52 0.12 8.18
C ILE A 518 -11.21 1.08 9.33
N GLN A 519 -11.08 2.38 9.06
CA GLN A 519 -10.87 3.39 10.10
C GLN A 519 -12.03 3.42 11.11
N ASN A 520 -13.27 3.36 10.64
CA ASN A 520 -14.44 3.32 11.52
C ASN A 520 -14.46 2.06 12.41
N GLU A 521 -14.19 0.89 11.84
CA GLU A 521 -14.09 -0.37 12.58
C GLU A 521 -12.95 -0.33 13.61
N ALA A 522 -11.83 0.30 13.28
CA ALA A 522 -10.70 0.48 14.21
C ALA A 522 -11.07 1.39 15.38
N MET A 523 -11.73 2.53 15.11
CA MET A 523 -12.20 3.45 16.15
C MET A 523 -13.22 2.81 17.10
N GLU A 524 -14.08 1.93 16.59
CA GLU A 524 -15.01 1.14 17.41
C GLU A 524 -14.26 0.15 18.31
N LYS A 525 -13.26 -0.57 17.76
CA LYS A 525 -12.43 -1.51 18.54
C LYS A 525 -11.63 -0.82 19.64
N LEU A 526 -11.17 0.40 19.38
CA LEU A 526 -10.46 1.25 20.35
C LEU A 526 -11.41 2.00 21.31
N LYS A 527 -12.74 1.85 21.17
CA LYS A 527 -13.76 2.57 21.95
C LYS A 527 -13.60 4.10 21.91
N LEU A 528 -12.97 4.63 20.86
CA LEU A 528 -12.71 6.07 20.70
C LEU A 528 -13.97 6.87 20.34
N LYS A 529 -15.04 6.20 19.86
CA LYS A 529 -16.34 6.83 19.61
C LYS A 529 -17.02 7.29 20.90
N GLU A 530 -17.01 6.46 21.94
CA GLU A 530 -17.60 6.77 23.26
C GLU A 530 -16.88 7.95 23.94
N HIS A 531 -15.55 8.06 23.75
CA HIS A 531 -14.77 9.16 24.31
C HIS A 531 -14.97 10.50 23.56
N LYS A 532 -15.08 10.48 22.22
CA LYS A 532 -15.37 11.71 21.44
C LYS A 532 -16.80 12.20 21.64
N GLU A 533 -17.78 11.31 21.72
CA GLU A 533 -19.17 11.68 22.03
C GLU A 533 -19.29 12.22 23.46
N TYR A 534 -18.66 11.57 24.45
CA TYR A 534 -18.61 12.10 25.81
C TYR A 534 -17.96 13.48 25.87
N VAL A 535 -16.76 13.68 25.29
CA VAL A 535 -16.07 14.98 25.29
C VAL A 535 -16.86 16.08 24.57
N ASN A 536 -17.53 15.77 23.46
CA ASN A 536 -18.39 16.74 22.76
C ASN A 536 -19.66 17.06 23.57
N THR A 537 -20.24 16.08 24.26
CA THR A 537 -21.41 16.26 25.13
C THR A 537 -21.05 17.07 26.38
N THR A 538 -19.90 16.80 27.00
CA THR A 538 -19.38 17.52 28.16
C THR A 538 -18.97 18.95 27.80
N LYS A 539 -18.31 19.18 26.66
CA LYS A 539 -18.05 20.55 26.15
C LYS A 539 -19.35 21.30 25.81
N GLY A 540 -20.36 20.60 25.30
CA GLY A 540 -21.69 21.14 25.07
C GLY A 540 -22.44 21.50 26.36
N LEU A 541 -22.27 20.70 27.42
CA LEU A 541 -22.82 20.96 28.75
C LEU A 541 -22.11 22.12 29.44
N ILE A 542 -20.78 22.18 29.40
CA ILE A 542 -19.99 23.27 29.99
C ILE A 542 -20.38 24.60 29.34
N ARG A 543 -20.49 24.67 28.00
CA ARG A 543 -20.97 25.87 27.30
C ARG A 543 -22.41 26.26 27.60
N LYS A 544 -23.25 25.32 28.06
CA LYS A 544 -24.61 25.60 28.52
C LYS A 544 -24.67 26.07 29.98
N LEU A 545 -23.68 25.72 30.79
CA LEU A 545 -23.55 26.16 32.18
C LEU A 545 -22.81 27.52 32.29
N GLU A 546 -22.00 27.86 31.29
CA GLU A 546 -21.33 29.16 31.13
C GLU A 546 -22.22 30.26 30.51
N ARG A 547 -23.45 29.92 30.10
CA ARG A 547 -24.48 30.85 29.63
C ARG A 547 -25.60 30.93 30.67
#